data_AF-A0ABD2MUI1-F1
#
_entry.id   AF-A0ABD2MUI1-F1
#
_cell.length_a   1.000
_cell.length_b   1.000
_cell.length_c   1.000
_cell.angle_alpha   90.00
_cell.angle_beta   90.00
_cell.angle_gamma   90.00
#
_symmetry.space_group_name_H-M   'P 1'
#
loop_
_entity.id
_entity.type
_entity.pdbx_description
1 polymer ?
#
loop_
_entity_poly.entity_id
_entity_poly.type
_entity_poly.pdbx_seq_one_letter_code
_entity_poly.pdbx_strand_id
1 'polypeptide(L)'
;MVFIWNSPFMNGSQYYSKIFKKKHKKPCDEETLVTLLAEIQVMNPETIINMSTLEKVKPLCKKVSENLEKIEELLSDCEPPHQPDLYLQLVKGVEILYRKLCTDSPFRNQFQEHFSCLHKFRNEFEKCNGPPDWMENSDPEVICAEYKRIANCYYEVAGNNCGQEAAEVMRELVVSIINSILTVKCDINEIGGNPEDDLEQAAGPDKTKKKKKKPLPKLKGRKGNTASSRANTIFFHLVHTIVLHKFILYLFNYNCYI
;
A
#
# COMPACT_ATOMS: atom_id res chain seq x y z
N MET A 1 60.64 -35.15 30.55
CA MET A 1 59.99 -34.32 31.60
C MET A 1 58.53 -34.20 31.24
N VAL A 2 57.66 -34.80 32.05
CA VAL A 2 56.21 -34.79 31.87
C VAL A 2 55.67 -33.63 32.70
N PHE A 3 55.05 -32.65 32.06
CA PHE A 3 54.34 -31.57 32.75
C PHE A 3 52.88 -31.99 32.97
N ILE A 4 52.58 -32.37 34.21
CA ILE A 4 51.22 -32.58 34.70
C ILE A 4 50.66 -31.18 35.02
N TRP A 5 49.68 -30.72 34.26
CA TRP A 5 48.85 -29.58 34.63
C TRP A 5 47.60 -30.10 35.37
N ASN A 6 47.57 -29.87 36.68
CA ASN A 6 46.36 -29.97 37.49
C ASN A 6 45.48 -28.75 37.22
N SER A 7 44.36 -28.93 36.52
CA SER A 7 43.30 -27.93 36.43
C SER A 7 42.39 -28.02 37.66
N PRO A 8 42.09 -26.92 38.38
CA PRO A 8 41.05 -26.92 39.38
C PRO A 8 39.67 -26.93 38.71
N PHE A 9 38.90 -27.94 39.11
CA PHE A 9 37.47 -28.09 38.89
C PHE A 9 36.74 -26.85 39.43
N MET A 10 36.30 -25.94 38.56
CA MET A 10 35.43 -24.82 38.92
C MET A 10 33.97 -25.25 38.76
N ASN A 11 33.27 -25.24 39.90
CA ASN A 11 31.86 -25.59 40.03
C ASN A 11 30.95 -24.68 39.21
N GLY A 12 30.08 -25.29 38.40
CA GLY A 12 28.98 -24.62 37.73
C GLY A 12 27.81 -24.38 38.69
N SER A 13 27.59 -23.14 39.11
CA SER A 13 26.30 -22.69 39.65
C SER A 13 26.12 -21.16 39.74
N GLN A 14 26.74 -20.36 38.85
CA GLN A 14 26.47 -18.90 38.78
C GLN A 14 26.44 -18.36 37.34
N TYR A 15 25.85 -19.12 36.41
CA TYR A 15 25.56 -18.63 35.06
C TYR A 15 24.09 -18.20 34.93
N TYR A 16 23.60 -17.40 35.89
CA TYR A 16 22.24 -16.84 35.83
C TYR A 16 22.25 -15.45 35.18
N SER A 17 21.57 -15.40 34.02
CA SER A 17 20.73 -14.30 33.55
C SER A 17 21.36 -12.90 33.43
N LYS A 18 22.04 -12.63 32.32
CA LYS A 18 21.96 -11.30 31.69
C LYS A 18 20.54 -11.14 31.14
N ILE A 19 19.64 -10.63 31.98
CA ILE A 19 18.37 -10.07 31.55
C ILE A 19 18.73 -8.88 30.64
N PHE A 20 18.67 -9.08 29.33
CA PHE A 20 18.55 -7.95 28.40
C PHE A 20 17.23 -7.27 28.77
N LYS A 21 17.30 -6.19 29.56
CA LYS A 21 16.20 -5.24 29.69
C LYS A 21 15.95 -4.71 28.27
N LYS A 22 14.99 -5.29 27.55
CA LYS A 22 14.46 -4.66 26.33
C LYS A 22 14.02 -3.26 26.77
N LYS A 23 14.73 -2.24 26.29
CA LYS A 23 14.29 -0.85 26.42
C LYS A 23 12.97 -0.82 25.64
N HIS A 24 11.84 -0.75 26.33
CA HIS A 24 10.56 -0.52 25.68
C HIS A 24 10.68 0.84 24.98
N LYS A 25 10.68 0.82 23.64
CA LYS A 25 10.63 2.05 22.87
C LYS A 25 9.22 2.62 23.02
N LYS A 26 9.10 3.94 22.94
CA LYS A 26 7.79 4.61 22.89
C LYS A 26 7.07 4.23 21.59
N PRO A 27 5.73 4.24 21.55
CA PRO A 27 5.00 4.15 20.29
C PRO A 27 5.47 5.20 19.28
N CYS A 28 5.45 4.86 17.99
CA CYS A 28 5.76 5.80 16.92
C CYS A 28 4.73 6.93 16.84
N ASP A 29 5.19 8.10 16.43
CA ASP A 29 4.31 9.22 16.13
C ASP A 29 3.75 9.06 14.71
N GLU A 30 2.48 8.62 14.64
CA GLU A 30 1.78 8.39 13.38
C GLU A 30 1.66 9.68 12.55
N GLU A 31 1.50 10.84 13.18
CA GLU A 31 1.37 12.13 12.46
C GLU A 31 2.65 12.46 11.67
N THR A 32 3.81 12.21 12.27
CA THR A 32 5.09 12.37 11.58
C THR A 32 5.23 11.38 10.42
N LEU A 33 4.85 10.11 10.61
CA LEU A 33 4.92 9.10 9.55
C LEU A 33 4.03 9.47 8.35
N VAL A 34 2.79 9.88 8.61
CA VAL A 34 1.84 10.33 7.58
C VAL A 34 2.39 11.56 6.84
N THR A 35 3.01 12.49 7.57
CA THR A 35 3.62 13.68 6.97
C THR A 35 4.73 13.30 5.99
N LEU A 36 5.61 12.36 6.36
CA LEU A 36 6.70 11.87 5.51
C LEU A 36 6.17 11.18 4.25
N LEU A 37 5.13 10.35 4.36
CA LEU A 37 4.49 9.74 3.19
C LEU A 37 3.82 10.79 2.28
N ALA A 38 3.21 11.82 2.86
CA ALA A 38 2.61 12.91 2.12
C ALA A 38 3.64 13.79 1.37
N GLU A 39 4.88 13.91 1.86
CA GLU A 39 5.98 14.60 1.14
C GLU A 39 6.28 13.93 -0.21
N ILE A 40 6.12 12.61 -0.30
CA ILE A 40 6.27 11.83 -1.53
C ILE A 40 4.94 11.47 -2.21
N GLN A 41 3.82 12.03 -1.73
CA GLN A 41 2.48 11.84 -2.28
C GLN A 41 1.99 10.38 -2.28
N VAL A 42 2.45 9.60 -1.29
CA VAL A 42 2.03 8.20 -1.14
C VAL A 42 0.75 8.13 -0.33
N MET A 43 -0.32 7.68 -0.97
CA MET A 43 -1.65 7.51 -0.35
C MET A 43 -2.18 6.08 -0.49
N ASN A 44 -1.79 5.38 -1.55
CA ASN A 44 -2.20 4.01 -1.87
C ASN A 44 -1.14 3.32 -2.76
N PRO A 45 -1.23 2.02 -3.04
CA PRO A 45 -0.25 1.31 -3.88
C PRO A 45 -0.09 1.93 -5.27
N GLU A 46 -1.17 2.41 -5.86
CA GLU A 46 -1.20 2.95 -7.21
C GLU A 46 -0.43 4.27 -7.30
N THR A 47 -0.49 5.11 -6.27
CA THR A 47 0.39 6.30 -6.18
C THR A 47 1.86 5.92 -6.12
N ILE A 48 2.21 4.83 -5.42
CA ILE A 48 3.60 4.32 -5.38
C ILE A 48 4.04 3.86 -6.77
N ILE A 49 3.18 3.11 -7.46
CA ILE A 49 3.44 2.63 -8.82
C ILE A 49 3.57 3.80 -9.79
N ASN A 50 2.63 4.76 -9.77
CA ASN A 50 2.60 5.88 -10.71
C ASN A 50 3.80 6.82 -10.58
N MET A 51 4.45 6.89 -9.42
CA MET A 51 5.72 7.60 -9.27
C MET A 51 6.80 7.11 -10.25
N SER A 52 6.79 5.83 -10.64
CA SER A 52 7.78 5.28 -11.58
C SER A 52 7.65 5.83 -12.99
N THR A 53 6.48 6.35 -13.36
CA THR A 53 6.17 6.86 -14.71
C THR A 53 6.13 8.39 -14.75
N LEU A 54 6.08 9.08 -13.60
CA LEU A 54 6.04 10.53 -13.52
C LEU A 54 7.40 11.20 -13.73
N GLU A 55 8.42 10.74 -13.01
CA GLU A 55 9.76 11.33 -13.02
C GLU A 55 10.78 10.36 -13.60
N LYS A 56 11.87 10.89 -14.18
CA LYS A 56 13.03 10.06 -14.54
C LYS A 56 13.57 9.36 -13.29
N VAL A 57 14.10 8.16 -13.46
CA VAL A 57 14.62 7.32 -12.38
C VAL A 57 15.55 8.08 -11.43
N LYS A 58 16.55 8.83 -11.93
CA LYS A 58 17.52 9.53 -11.07
C LYS A 58 16.87 10.54 -10.09
N PRO A 59 16.08 11.55 -10.56
CA PRO A 59 15.33 12.44 -9.67
C PRO A 59 14.42 11.71 -8.67
N LEU A 60 13.65 10.72 -9.15
CA LEU A 60 12.78 9.90 -8.31
C LEU A 60 13.56 9.27 -7.16
N CYS A 61 14.69 8.64 -7.47
CA CYS A 61 15.50 7.94 -6.49
C CYS A 61 16.10 8.85 -5.42
N LYS A 62 16.50 10.07 -5.79
CA LYS A 62 16.94 11.08 -4.82
C LYS A 62 15.81 11.42 -3.85
N LYS A 63 14.62 11.77 -4.38
CA LYS A 63 13.45 12.13 -3.57
C LYS A 63 13.01 11.01 -2.63
N VAL A 64 12.98 9.77 -3.14
CA VAL A 64 12.55 8.60 -2.36
C VAL A 64 13.58 8.22 -1.29
N SER A 65 14.88 8.22 -1.61
CA SER A 65 15.93 7.92 -0.60
C SER A 65 15.92 8.91 0.56
N GLU A 66 15.88 10.21 0.28
CA GLU A 66 15.82 11.25 1.31
C GLU A 66 14.61 11.09 2.24
N ASN A 67 13.48 10.58 1.75
CA ASN A 67 12.30 10.31 2.56
C ASN A 67 12.40 9.00 3.35
N LEU A 68 12.93 7.94 2.72
CA LEU A 68 13.14 6.66 3.40
C LEU A 68 14.14 6.79 4.57
N GLU A 69 15.20 7.60 4.42
CA GLU A 69 16.16 7.87 5.50
C GLU A 69 15.49 8.51 6.73
N LYS A 70 14.60 9.49 6.52
CA LYS A 70 13.82 10.11 7.61
C LYS A 70 12.88 9.11 8.29
N ILE A 71 12.25 8.24 7.50
CA ILE A 71 11.35 7.20 8.02
C ILE A 71 12.16 6.19 8.84
N GLU A 72 13.33 5.76 8.35
CA GLU A 72 14.22 4.87 9.09
C GLU A 72 14.68 5.48 10.41
N GLU A 73 15.06 6.76 10.41
CA GLU A 73 15.42 7.51 11.62
C GLU A 73 14.26 7.51 12.62
N LEU A 74 13.04 7.84 12.18
CA LEU A 74 11.84 7.80 13.01
C LEU A 74 11.62 6.40 13.63
N LEU A 75 11.65 5.36 12.80
CA LEU A 75 11.43 3.97 13.23
C LEU A 75 12.56 3.41 14.09
N SER A 76 13.76 4.00 14.02
CA SER A 76 14.89 3.62 14.88
C SER A 76 14.67 4.00 16.36
N ASP A 77 13.84 5.00 16.63
CA ASP A 77 13.61 5.56 17.98
C ASP A 77 12.28 5.13 18.62
N CYS A 78 11.40 4.47 17.88
CA CYS A 78 10.08 4.08 18.34
C CYS A 78 9.74 2.60 18.08
N GLU A 79 8.63 2.14 18.66
CA GLU A 79 8.03 0.84 18.37
C GLU A 79 6.76 1.07 17.53
N PRO A 80 6.70 0.53 16.29
CA PRO A 80 5.49 0.61 15.48
C PRO A 80 4.33 -0.16 16.14
N PRO A 81 3.08 0.20 15.85
CA PRO A 81 1.92 -0.52 16.37
C PRO A 81 1.97 -2.01 16.01
N HIS A 82 1.44 -2.86 16.92
CA HIS A 82 1.44 -4.32 16.75
C HIS A 82 0.47 -4.84 15.69
N GLN A 83 -0.43 -3.98 15.19
CA GLN A 83 -1.39 -4.32 14.15
C GLN A 83 -0.88 -3.91 12.77
N PRO A 84 -1.40 -4.51 11.69
CA PRO A 84 -1.10 -4.03 10.34
C PRO A 84 -1.48 -2.55 10.21
N ASP A 85 -0.46 -1.71 10.19
CA ASP A 85 -0.58 -0.28 10.00
C ASP A 85 -0.45 0.02 8.50
N LEU A 86 -1.49 0.64 7.94
CA LEU A 86 -1.58 0.99 6.53
C LEU A 86 -0.35 1.80 6.09
N TYR A 87 0.08 2.77 6.90
CA TYR A 87 1.22 3.63 6.55
C TYR A 87 2.52 2.83 6.51
N LEU A 88 2.76 1.94 7.47
CA LEU A 88 3.93 1.05 7.44
C LEU A 88 3.88 0.06 6.27
N GLN A 89 2.71 -0.40 5.87
CA GLN A 89 2.57 -1.21 4.66
C GLN A 89 2.94 -0.40 3.42
N LEU A 90 2.48 0.85 3.32
CA LEU A 90 2.84 1.75 2.23
C LEU A 90 4.35 2.05 2.21
N VAL A 91 4.99 2.22 3.38
CA VAL A 91 6.47 2.33 3.48
C VAL A 91 7.15 1.13 2.84
N LYS A 92 6.71 -0.11 3.12
CA LYS A 92 7.26 -1.30 2.46
C LYS A 92 7.11 -1.23 0.94
N GLY A 93 5.97 -0.78 0.44
CA GLY A 93 5.75 -0.53 -0.99
C GLY A 93 6.78 0.43 -1.59
N VAL A 94 7.05 1.54 -0.89
CA VAL A 94 8.06 2.54 -1.29
C VAL A 94 9.47 1.95 -1.26
N GLU A 95 9.81 1.13 -0.26
CA GLU A 95 11.09 0.42 -0.20
C GLU A 95 11.27 -0.55 -1.38
N ILE A 96 10.21 -1.26 -1.80
CA ILE A 96 10.26 -2.10 -3.00
C ILE A 96 10.51 -1.27 -4.25
N LEU A 97 9.76 -0.16 -4.42
CA LEU A 97 9.94 0.75 -5.55
C LEU A 97 11.40 1.23 -5.61
N TYR A 98 11.93 1.71 -4.48
CA TYR A 98 13.31 2.15 -4.36
C TYR A 98 14.28 1.02 -4.70
N ARG A 99 14.13 -0.16 -4.12
CA ARG A 99 15.02 -1.29 -4.40
C ARG A 99 15.00 -1.67 -5.88
N LYS A 100 13.83 -1.74 -6.50
CA LYS A 100 13.71 -2.11 -7.92
C LYS A 100 14.30 -1.06 -8.85
N LEU A 101 14.01 0.21 -8.65
CA LEU A 101 14.34 1.27 -9.61
C LEU A 101 15.62 2.04 -9.29
N CYS A 102 16.03 2.09 -8.03
CA CYS A 102 17.09 2.98 -7.57
C CYS A 102 18.38 2.27 -7.19
N THR A 103 18.28 1.02 -6.75
CA THR A 103 19.49 0.20 -6.59
C THR A 103 19.92 -0.36 -7.95
N ASP A 104 21.19 -0.71 -8.08
CA ASP A 104 21.70 -1.34 -9.29
C ASP A 104 21.12 -2.75 -9.42
N SER A 105 19.97 -2.83 -10.09
CA SER A 105 19.21 -4.05 -10.31
C SER A 105 19.09 -4.32 -11.82
N PRO A 106 19.04 -5.60 -12.27
CA PRO A 106 18.73 -5.93 -13.66
C PRO A 106 17.39 -5.32 -14.10
N PHE A 107 16.41 -5.31 -13.18
CA PHE A 107 15.08 -4.75 -13.40
C PHE A 107 15.11 -3.26 -13.76
N ARG A 108 15.98 -2.48 -13.11
CA ARG A 108 16.13 -1.04 -13.38
C ARG A 108 16.46 -0.77 -14.84
N ASN A 109 17.35 -1.56 -15.43
CA ASN A 109 17.76 -1.38 -16.82
C ASN A 109 16.60 -1.69 -17.78
N GLN A 110 15.90 -2.81 -17.55
CA GLN A 110 14.70 -3.19 -18.32
C GLN A 110 13.62 -2.11 -18.23
N PHE A 111 13.36 -1.57 -17.03
CA PHE A 111 12.40 -0.48 -16.86
C PHE A 111 12.83 0.79 -17.59
N GLN A 112 14.13 1.14 -17.55
CA GLN A 112 14.65 2.32 -18.23
C GLN A 112 14.54 2.25 -19.75
N GLU A 113 14.63 1.06 -20.35
CA GLU A 113 14.44 0.84 -21.79
C GLU A 113 13.04 1.25 -22.25
N HIS A 114 12.02 1.03 -21.40
CA HIS A 114 10.63 1.36 -21.71
C HIS A 114 10.15 2.70 -21.13
N PHE A 115 10.94 3.35 -20.27
CA PHE A 115 10.54 4.54 -19.51
C PHE A 115 9.98 5.66 -20.40
N SER A 116 10.62 5.95 -21.53
CA SER A 116 10.16 7.05 -22.40
C SER A 116 8.73 6.83 -22.91
N CYS A 117 8.34 5.58 -23.17
CA CYS A 117 6.99 5.26 -23.59
C CYS A 117 6.03 5.26 -22.40
N LEU A 118 6.38 4.60 -21.30
CA LEU A 118 5.55 4.54 -20.09
C LEU A 118 5.24 5.95 -19.56
N HIS A 119 6.23 6.85 -19.58
CA HIS A 119 6.06 8.25 -19.20
C HIS A 119 5.10 9.02 -20.12
N LYS A 120 5.13 8.74 -21.43
CA LYS A 120 4.23 9.37 -22.41
C LYS A 120 2.76 9.05 -22.11
N PHE A 121 2.49 7.82 -21.69
CA PHE A 121 1.14 7.32 -21.39
C PHE A 121 0.80 7.29 -19.90
N ARG A 122 1.56 8.01 -19.07
CA ARG A 122 1.40 7.98 -17.61
C ARG A 122 -0.03 8.26 -17.12
N ASN A 123 -0.75 9.16 -17.78
CA ASN A 123 -2.12 9.52 -17.43
C ASN A 123 -3.12 8.38 -17.71
N GLU A 124 -2.78 7.44 -18.60
CA GLU A 124 -3.63 6.28 -18.87
C GLU A 124 -3.65 5.31 -17.67
N PHE A 125 -2.58 5.27 -16.89
CA PHE A 125 -2.50 4.44 -15.68
C PHE A 125 -3.39 4.96 -14.53
N GLU A 126 -3.81 6.23 -14.55
CA GLU A 126 -4.75 6.76 -13.55
C GLU A 126 -6.10 6.03 -13.58
N LYS A 127 -6.47 5.47 -14.75
CA LYS A 127 -7.68 4.65 -14.92
C LYS A 127 -7.58 3.29 -14.23
N CYS A 128 -6.37 2.87 -13.86
CA CYS A 128 -6.10 1.61 -13.17
C CYS A 128 -6.25 1.70 -11.66
N ASN A 129 -6.56 2.87 -11.11
CA ASN A 129 -6.73 3.04 -9.67
C ASN A 129 -7.82 2.11 -9.11
N GLY A 130 -7.52 1.51 -7.95
CA GLY A 130 -8.48 0.80 -7.12
C GLY A 130 -9.63 1.71 -6.65
N PRO A 131 -10.77 1.11 -6.25
CA PRO A 131 -11.75 1.81 -5.41
C PRO A 131 -11.07 2.39 -4.16
N PRO A 132 -11.56 3.49 -3.59
CA PRO A 132 -11.07 3.98 -2.31
C PRO A 132 -11.07 2.87 -1.24
N ASP A 133 -10.00 2.80 -0.46
CA ASP A 133 -9.85 1.91 0.70
C ASP A 133 -9.99 0.41 0.39
N TRP A 134 -9.79 -0.02 -0.86
CA TRP A 134 -9.95 -1.43 -1.26
C TRP A 134 -9.07 -2.41 -0.47
N MET A 135 -7.92 -1.95 0.03
CA MET A 135 -7.01 -2.75 0.87
C MET A 135 -7.47 -2.91 2.32
N GLU A 136 -8.36 -2.04 2.78
CA GLU A 136 -8.91 -2.08 4.15
C GLU A 136 -10.15 -2.97 4.24
N ASN A 137 -10.55 -3.59 3.12
CA ASN A 137 -11.64 -4.55 3.11
C ASN A 137 -11.28 -5.77 3.98
N SER A 138 -12.26 -6.26 4.74
CA SER A 138 -12.07 -7.45 5.57
C SER A 138 -12.11 -8.76 4.79
N ASP A 139 -12.64 -8.74 3.56
CA ASP A 139 -12.82 -9.90 2.70
C ASP A 139 -11.59 -10.10 1.78
N PRO A 140 -10.79 -11.17 2.00
CA PRO A 140 -9.64 -11.51 1.16
C PRO A 140 -9.99 -11.68 -0.32
N GLU A 141 -11.18 -12.21 -0.65
CA GLU A 141 -11.58 -12.45 -2.04
C GLU A 141 -11.78 -11.13 -2.77
N VAL A 142 -12.37 -10.13 -2.10
CA VAL A 142 -12.55 -8.79 -2.66
C VAL A 142 -11.21 -8.08 -2.84
N ILE A 143 -10.30 -8.19 -1.86
CA ILE A 143 -8.94 -7.64 -1.97
C ILE A 143 -8.23 -8.25 -3.18
N CYS A 144 -8.25 -9.57 -3.31
CA CYS A 144 -7.54 -10.25 -4.39
C CYS A 144 -8.17 -9.98 -5.77
N ALA A 145 -9.49 -9.84 -5.86
CA ALA A 145 -10.16 -9.45 -7.09
C ALA A 145 -9.75 -8.04 -7.54
N GLU A 146 -9.73 -7.06 -6.63
CA GLU A 146 -9.29 -5.69 -6.94
C GLU A 146 -7.80 -5.65 -7.31
N TYR A 147 -6.95 -6.37 -6.58
CA TYR A 147 -5.54 -6.48 -6.93
C TYR A 147 -5.37 -7.06 -8.34
N LYS A 148 -6.05 -8.16 -8.68
CA LYS A 148 -5.99 -8.74 -10.03
C LYS A 148 -6.43 -7.72 -11.09
N ARG A 149 -7.54 -7.01 -10.84
CA ARG A 149 -8.04 -5.95 -11.75
C ARG A 149 -7.02 -4.84 -11.97
N ILE A 150 -6.41 -4.33 -10.89
CA ILE A 150 -5.39 -3.28 -10.94
C ILE A 150 -4.18 -3.78 -11.75
N ALA A 151 -3.63 -4.95 -11.39
CA ALA A 151 -2.46 -5.52 -12.06
C ALA A 151 -2.70 -5.75 -13.56
N ASN A 152 -3.88 -6.26 -13.93
CA ASN A 152 -4.28 -6.45 -15.32
C ASN A 152 -4.36 -5.13 -16.07
N CYS A 153 -4.98 -4.10 -15.48
CA CYS A 153 -5.09 -2.80 -16.12
C CYS A 153 -3.71 -2.19 -16.44
N TYR A 154 -2.76 -2.23 -15.50
CA TYR A 154 -1.40 -1.73 -15.76
C TYR A 154 -0.70 -2.51 -16.88
N TYR A 155 -0.85 -3.84 -16.89
CA TYR A 155 -0.31 -4.70 -17.94
C TYR A 155 -0.93 -4.37 -19.31
N GLU A 156 -2.25 -4.25 -19.40
CA GLU A 156 -2.97 -3.92 -20.63
C GLU A 156 -2.61 -2.53 -21.15
N VAL A 157 -2.60 -1.51 -20.29
CA VAL A 157 -2.24 -0.14 -20.68
C VAL A 157 -0.80 -0.10 -21.21
N ALA A 158 0.15 -0.75 -20.53
CA ALA A 158 1.53 -0.82 -20.99
C ALA A 158 1.66 -1.63 -22.30
N GLY A 159 0.98 -2.77 -22.43
CA GLY A 159 1.01 -3.60 -23.62
C GLY A 159 0.45 -2.91 -24.85
N ASN A 160 -0.72 -2.29 -24.72
CA ASN A 160 -1.43 -1.61 -25.80
C ASN A 160 -0.67 -0.38 -26.32
N ASN A 161 0.12 0.28 -25.47
CA ASN A 161 0.77 1.54 -25.81
C ASN A 161 2.29 1.45 -26.01
N CYS A 162 2.95 0.51 -25.34
CA CYS A 162 4.41 0.41 -25.26
C CYS A 162 4.98 -0.97 -25.64
N GLY A 163 4.12 -1.94 -25.92
CA GLY A 163 4.52 -3.29 -26.34
C GLY A 163 4.57 -4.29 -25.19
N GLN A 164 4.67 -5.57 -25.56
CA GLN A 164 4.56 -6.72 -24.66
C GLN A 164 5.64 -6.72 -23.56
N GLU A 165 6.89 -6.42 -23.91
CA GLU A 165 8.00 -6.36 -22.93
C GLU A 165 7.76 -5.29 -21.87
N ALA A 166 7.24 -4.11 -22.28
CA ALA A 166 6.86 -3.05 -21.35
C ALA A 166 5.70 -3.48 -20.43
N ALA A 167 4.76 -4.29 -20.93
CA ALA A 167 3.67 -4.86 -20.15
C ALA A 167 4.19 -5.78 -19.04
N GLU A 168 5.11 -6.68 -19.38
CA GLU A 168 5.72 -7.62 -18.44
C GLU A 168 6.51 -6.89 -17.35
N VAL A 169 7.33 -5.91 -17.75
CA VAL A 169 8.08 -5.06 -16.82
C VAL A 169 7.14 -4.30 -15.88
N MET A 170 6.05 -3.73 -16.41
CA MET A 170 5.08 -2.99 -15.61
C MET A 170 4.33 -3.91 -14.64
N ARG A 171 3.93 -5.09 -15.09
CA ARG A 171 3.29 -6.11 -14.25
C ARG A 171 4.20 -6.56 -13.13
N GLU A 172 5.47 -6.84 -13.41
CA GLU A 172 6.43 -7.24 -12.36
C GLU A 172 6.58 -6.14 -11.30
N LEU A 173 6.63 -4.86 -11.71
CA LEU A 173 6.68 -3.72 -10.79
C LEU A 173 5.44 -3.68 -9.89
N VAL A 174 4.26 -3.69 -10.49
CA VAL A 174 2.96 -3.62 -9.80
C VAL A 174 2.83 -4.77 -8.80
N VAL A 175 3.08 -6.00 -9.26
CA VAL A 175 2.98 -7.20 -8.43
C VAL A 175 3.94 -7.16 -7.26
N SER A 176 5.17 -6.71 -7.48
CA SER A 176 6.16 -6.63 -6.40
C SER A 176 5.81 -5.59 -5.34
N ILE A 177 5.27 -4.44 -5.76
CA ILE A 177 4.84 -3.38 -4.84
C ILE A 177 3.63 -3.86 -4.04
N ILE A 178 2.56 -4.29 -4.70
CA ILE A 178 1.31 -4.68 -4.02
C ILE A 178 1.54 -5.87 -3.10
N ASN A 179 2.31 -6.89 -3.50
CA ASN A 179 2.64 -8.04 -2.63
C ASN A 179 3.41 -7.65 -1.36
N SER A 180 4.11 -6.52 -1.35
CA SER A 180 4.82 -6.05 -0.15
C SER A 180 3.94 -5.28 0.83
N ILE A 181 2.83 -4.75 0.33
CA ILE A 181 1.85 -3.95 1.08
C ILE A 181 0.80 -4.88 1.69
N LEU A 182 0.22 -5.77 0.87
CA LEU A 182 -0.86 -6.65 1.28
C LEU A 182 -0.41 -7.66 2.35
N THR A 183 -1.30 -7.89 3.31
CA THR A 183 -1.15 -8.95 4.32
C THR A 183 -1.81 -10.26 3.90
N VAL A 184 -2.77 -10.17 2.99
CA VAL A 184 -3.47 -11.30 2.36
C VAL A 184 -2.61 -11.85 1.22
N LYS A 185 -2.60 -13.18 1.07
CA LYS A 185 -1.97 -13.85 -0.07
C LYS A 185 -2.97 -13.98 -1.22
N CYS A 186 -2.61 -13.46 -2.38
CA CYS A 186 -3.40 -13.57 -3.60
C CYS A 186 -2.62 -14.32 -4.69
N ASP A 187 -3.31 -15.16 -5.46
CA ASP A 187 -2.71 -15.88 -6.60
C ASP A 187 -2.82 -15.05 -7.88
N ILE A 188 -1.73 -14.36 -8.23
CA ILE A 188 -1.69 -13.38 -9.35
C ILE A 188 -1.08 -13.97 -10.64
N ASN A 189 -0.88 -15.30 -10.66
CA ASN A 189 -0.23 -15.98 -11.77
C ASN A 189 -1.17 -16.30 -12.94
N GLU A 190 -2.49 -16.23 -12.76
CA GLU A 190 -3.51 -16.57 -13.78
C GLU A 190 -3.94 -15.36 -14.63
N ILE A 191 -2.98 -14.60 -15.18
CA ILE A 191 -3.29 -13.43 -16.00
C ILE A 191 -2.78 -13.68 -17.42
N GLY A 192 -3.73 -14.07 -18.27
CA GLY A 192 -3.63 -14.30 -19.71
C GLY A 192 -4.96 -14.72 -20.37
N GLY A 193 -6.09 -14.56 -19.68
CA GLY A 193 -7.44 -14.85 -20.20
C GLY A 193 -8.20 -13.54 -20.46
N ASN A 194 -8.94 -13.49 -21.57
CA ASN A 194 -9.78 -12.37 -21.98
C ASN A 194 -10.71 -11.89 -20.83
N PRO A 195 -10.87 -10.57 -20.60
CA PRO A 195 -11.70 -10.02 -19.52
C PRO A 195 -13.24 -10.21 -19.64
N GLU A 196 -13.76 -11.11 -20.48
CA GLU A 196 -15.21 -11.20 -20.72
C GLU A 196 -15.96 -12.26 -19.87
N ASP A 197 -15.28 -13.15 -19.14
CA ASP A 197 -15.97 -14.31 -18.51
C ASP A 197 -16.18 -14.24 -16.98
N ASP A 198 -15.61 -13.28 -16.25
CA ASP A 198 -15.60 -13.34 -14.77
C ASP A 198 -16.60 -12.40 -14.04
N LEU A 199 -17.51 -11.73 -14.76
CA LEU A 199 -18.53 -10.84 -14.15
C LEU A 199 -19.95 -11.44 -14.04
N GLU A 200 -20.13 -12.73 -14.37
CA GLU A 200 -21.41 -13.43 -14.25
C GLU A 200 -21.38 -14.57 -13.22
N GLN A 201 -20.87 -14.31 -12.01
CA GLN A 201 -21.03 -15.25 -10.90
C GLN A 201 -21.11 -14.59 -9.51
N ALA A 202 -21.76 -13.44 -9.42
CA ALA A 202 -22.25 -12.86 -8.16
C ALA A 202 -23.79 -12.73 -8.09
N ALA A 203 -24.53 -13.46 -8.94
CA ALA A 203 -25.99 -13.55 -8.86
C ALA A 203 -26.41 -15.03 -8.69
N GLY A 204 -26.68 -15.42 -7.44
CA GLY A 204 -27.22 -16.74 -7.13
C GLY A 204 -28.58 -17.01 -7.78
N PRO A 205 -28.96 -18.28 -7.99
CA PRO A 205 -30.19 -18.62 -8.72
C PRO A 205 -31.45 -18.37 -7.88
N ASP A 206 -32.33 -17.52 -8.42
CA ASP A 206 -33.73 -17.38 -8.02
C ASP A 206 -34.48 -18.71 -8.23
N LYS A 207 -35.01 -19.26 -7.13
CA LYS A 207 -36.03 -20.31 -7.17
C LYS A 207 -37.25 -19.91 -6.32
N THR A 208 -38.21 -19.33 -7.03
CA THR A 208 -39.64 -19.70 -7.07
C THR A 208 -40.62 -19.25 -5.97
N LYS A 209 -41.69 -18.61 -6.49
CA LYS A 209 -43.13 -18.88 -6.26
C LYS A 209 -43.85 -18.16 -5.11
N LYS A 210 -44.59 -17.11 -5.52
CA LYS A 210 -46.00 -16.75 -5.19
C LYS A 210 -46.63 -17.47 -3.97
N LYS A 211 -46.89 -16.72 -2.88
CA LYS A 211 -48.09 -16.90 -2.04
C LYS A 211 -48.63 -15.57 -1.47
N LYS A 212 -49.88 -15.29 -1.89
CA LYS A 212 -51.01 -14.51 -1.32
C LYS A 212 -50.79 -13.44 -0.24
N LYS A 213 -51.34 -12.25 -0.54
CA LYS A 213 -51.67 -11.10 0.34
C LYS A 213 -52.41 -11.49 1.64
N LYS A 214 -52.03 -10.85 2.75
CA LYS A 214 -52.91 -10.47 3.88
C LYS A 214 -52.44 -9.11 4.46
N PRO A 215 -53.35 -8.26 4.96
CA PRO A 215 -53.06 -6.87 5.32
C PRO A 215 -52.40 -6.72 6.70
N LEU A 216 -51.56 -5.69 6.82
CA LEU A 216 -50.79 -5.34 8.01
C LEU A 216 -51.60 -4.44 8.97
N PRO A 217 -51.62 -4.71 10.29
CA PRO A 217 -52.19 -3.79 11.27
C PRO A 217 -51.20 -2.69 11.65
N LYS A 218 -51.72 -1.47 11.84
CA LYS A 218 -51.01 -0.32 12.41
C LYS A 218 -50.71 -0.57 13.89
N LEU A 219 -49.50 -0.28 14.35
CA LEU A 219 -49.23 0.01 15.75
C LEU A 219 -48.16 1.09 15.92
N LYS A 220 -48.31 1.78 17.05
CA LYS A 220 -47.85 3.12 17.40
C LYS A 220 -46.35 3.17 17.74
N GLY A 221 -45.84 4.40 17.73
CA GLY A 221 -44.43 4.71 17.96
C GLY A 221 -43.93 4.53 19.39
N ARG A 222 -42.62 4.71 19.53
CA ARG A 222 -41.96 4.92 20.81
C ARG A 222 -40.72 5.80 20.59
N LYS A 223 -40.69 6.91 21.34
CA LYS A 223 -39.54 7.81 21.49
C LYS A 223 -38.44 7.10 22.28
N GLY A 224 -37.19 7.41 21.97
CA GLY A 224 -36.02 7.10 22.80
C GLY A 224 -34.84 7.97 22.36
N ASN A 225 -34.46 8.92 23.21
CA ASN A 225 -33.27 9.75 23.08
C ASN A 225 -32.02 8.91 23.39
N THR A 226 -30.87 9.26 22.81
CA THR A 226 -29.61 9.42 23.56
C THR A 226 -28.56 10.11 22.70
N ALA A 227 -27.88 11.06 23.33
CA ALA A 227 -26.82 11.88 22.77
C ALA A 227 -25.53 11.07 22.60
N SER A 228 -24.82 11.27 21.50
CA SER A 228 -23.39 10.95 21.40
C SER A 228 -22.73 11.76 20.30
N SER A 229 -21.50 12.18 20.57
CA SER A 229 -20.49 12.62 19.61
C SER A 229 -20.60 14.05 19.04
N ARG A 230 -20.20 15.03 19.86
CA ARG A 230 -19.61 16.28 19.39
C ARG A 230 -18.13 16.29 19.78
N ALA A 231 -17.32 15.54 19.05
CA ALA A 231 -15.86 15.64 19.10
C ALA A 231 -15.18 15.24 17.77
N ASN A 232 -15.79 14.36 16.97
CA ASN A 232 -15.14 13.85 15.75
C ASN A 232 -15.39 14.64 14.45
N THR A 233 -16.22 15.67 14.47
CA THR A 233 -16.52 16.45 13.25
C THR A 233 -15.48 17.54 12.97
N ILE A 234 -14.70 17.97 13.97
CA ILE A 234 -13.70 19.04 13.79
C ILE A 234 -12.40 18.49 13.16
N PHE A 235 -12.07 17.22 13.41
CA PHE A 235 -10.84 16.61 12.90
C PHE A 235 -10.90 16.32 11.38
N PHE A 236 -12.06 15.87 10.87
CA PHE A 236 -12.26 15.65 9.44
C PHE A 236 -12.19 16.93 8.59
N HIS A 237 -12.58 18.08 9.14
CA HIS A 237 -12.50 19.35 8.40
C HIS A 237 -11.07 19.88 8.26
N LEU A 238 -10.18 19.62 9.23
CA LEU A 238 -8.79 20.13 9.18
C LEU A 238 -7.92 19.34 8.20
N VAL A 239 -8.03 18.01 8.17
CA VAL A 239 -7.30 17.17 7.21
C VAL A 239 -7.76 17.43 5.78
N HIS A 240 -9.07 17.59 5.55
CA HIS A 240 -9.61 17.89 4.23
C HIS A 240 -9.15 19.26 3.71
N THR A 241 -9.01 20.27 4.59
CA THR A 241 -8.59 21.61 4.17
C THR A 241 -7.10 21.66 3.80
N ILE A 242 -6.24 20.91 4.51
CA ILE A 242 -4.80 20.85 4.21
C ILE A 242 -4.55 20.11 2.88
N VAL A 243 -5.27 19.02 2.62
CA VAL A 243 -5.17 18.26 1.36
C VAL A 243 -5.71 19.08 0.18
N LEU A 244 -6.85 19.76 0.34
CA LEU A 244 -7.39 20.66 -0.68
C LEU A 244 -6.47 21.85 -0.97
N HIS A 245 -5.81 22.43 0.04
CA HIS A 245 -4.93 23.58 -0.18
C HIS A 245 -3.66 23.17 -0.96
N LYS A 246 -3.10 21.98 -0.71
CA LYS A 246 -1.99 21.44 -1.51
C LYS A 246 -2.44 21.06 -2.93
N PHE A 247 -3.65 20.53 -3.10
CA PHE A 247 -4.20 20.18 -4.41
C PHE A 247 -4.53 21.41 -5.27
N ILE A 248 -5.04 22.48 -4.66
CA ILE A 248 -5.28 23.77 -5.34
C ILE A 248 -3.95 24.40 -5.76
N LEU A 249 -2.93 24.41 -4.90
CA LEU A 249 -1.60 24.91 -5.28
C LEU A 249 -0.95 24.10 -6.41
N TYR A 250 -1.24 22.79 -6.50
CA TYR A 250 -0.80 21.93 -7.59
C TYR A 250 -1.48 22.29 -8.93
N LEU A 251 -2.80 22.52 -8.92
CA LEU A 251 -3.54 22.96 -10.12
C LEU A 251 -3.13 24.35 -10.60
N PHE A 252 -2.76 25.26 -9.69
CA PHE A 252 -2.26 26.58 -10.06
C PHE A 252 -0.85 26.56 -10.66
N ASN A 253 0.02 25.63 -10.24
CA ASN A 253 1.37 25.51 -10.81
C ASN A 253 1.38 24.93 -12.24
N TYR A 254 0.38 24.11 -12.61
CA TYR A 254 0.31 23.52 -13.96
C TYR A 254 -0.30 24.45 -15.02
N ASN A 255 -1.04 25.50 -14.64
CA ASN A 255 -1.67 26.43 -15.58
C ASN A 255 -0.83 27.68 -15.92
N CYS A 256 0.43 27.77 -15.46
CA CYS A 256 1.33 28.89 -15.81
C CYS A 256 2.36 28.55 -16.90
N TYR A 257 2.22 27.41 -17.59
CA TYR A 257 2.99 27.09 -18.80
C TYR A 257 2.05 26.84 -19.99
N ILE A 258 1.35 27.90 -20.41
CA ILE A 258 0.84 28.10 -21.78
C ILE A 258 1.17 29.53 -22.18
#